data_AF-H8WFG9-F1
#
_entry.id   AF-H8WFG9-F1
#
_cell.length_a   1.000
_cell.length_b   1.000
_cell.length_c   1.000
_cell.angle_alpha   90.00
_cell.angle_beta   90.00
_cell.angle_gamma   90.00
#
_symmetry.space_group_name_H-M   'P 1'
#
loop_
_entity.id
_entity.type
_entity.pdbx_description
1 polymer ?
#
loop_
_entity_poly.entity_id
_entity_poly.type
_entity_poly.pdbx_seq_one_letter_code
_entity_poly.pdbx_strand_id
1 'polypeptide(L)'
;LMDELAAVATEEYRSTVFREPRFVEYFRSATPETEYGRMNIGSRPSKRKPSGGIESLRAIPWIFSWTQTRFHLPVWLGVGGAFKHAIKKDIRNIQVLKEMYNEWPFFRVTLDLLEMVFAKGDPGIARFYDELLVADDLKPFGEQLRNNYVDTQQLLLQVAGHKEILEGDPYLKQQLRLRDPYITTLNVWQAYTLKRIRDPSFQVTTQRPLSKEFADENQPAGLVKLNPASEYAPGLEDTLILTMKGIA
;
A
#
# COMPACT_ATOMS: atom_id res chain seq x y z
N LEU A 1 -6.53 9.49 28.22
CA LEU A 1 -6.96 8.63 27.09
C LEU A 1 -5.90 8.57 25.99
N MET A 2 -5.46 9.70 25.42
CA MET A 2 -4.44 9.70 24.35
C MET A 2 -3.12 9.00 24.74
N ASP A 3 -2.62 9.18 25.96
CA ASP A 3 -1.39 8.50 26.42
C ASP A 3 -1.52 6.97 26.39
N GLU A 4 -2.70 6.45 26.77
CA GLU A 4 -2.98 5.02 26.75
C GLU A 4 -3.11 4.49 25.31
N LEU A 5 -3.83 5.24 24.45
CA LEU A 5 -3.95 4.91 23.03
C LEU A 5 -2.58 4.85 22.35
N ALA A 6 -1.70 5.82 22.64
CA ALA A 6 -0.36 5.88 22.08
C ALA A 6 0.51 4.69 22.48
N ALA A 7 0.45 4.27 23.75
CA ALA A 7 1.18 3.10 24.22
C ALA A 7 0.73 1.80 23.52
N VAL A 8 -0.59 1.59 23.39
CA VAL A 8 -1.15 0.40 22.74
C VAL A 8 -0.88 0.40 21.23
N ALA A 9 -1.10 1.52 20.55
CA ALA A 9 -0.84 1.65 19.11
C ALA A 9 0.64 1.38 18.78
N THR A 10 1.54 1.92 19.60
CA THR A 10 2.99 1.71 19.42
C THR A 10 3.36 0.24 19.59
N GLU A 11 2.78 -0.44 20.57
CA GLU A 11 3.05 -1.85 20.82
C GLU A 11 2.57 -2.75 19.69
N GLU A 12 1.35 -2.52 19.17
CA GLU A 12 0.81 -3.26 18.02
C GLU A 12 1.58 -2.99 16.73
N TYR A 13 1.95 -1.73 16.47
CA TYR A 13 2.78 -1.38 15.34
C TYR A 13 4.14 -2.10 15.43
N ARG A 14 4.79 -2.05 16.60
CA ARG A 14 6.12 -2.65 16.77
C ARG A 14 6.09 -4.17 16.81
N SER A 15 5.01 -4.78 17.31
CA SER A 15 4.86 -6.24 17.28
C SER A 15 4.83 -6.73 15.84
N THR A 16 4.09 -6.04 14.98
CA THR A 16 3.95 -6.37 13.57
C THR A 16 5.20 -6.02 12.74
N VAL A 17 5.75 -4.81 12.89
CA VAL A 17 6.78 -4.30 11.96
C VAL A 17 8.20 -4.71 12.35
N PHE A 18 8.48 -4.84 13.65
CA PHE A 18 9.85 -5.08 14.15
C PHE A 18 10.04 -6.44 14.82
N ARG A 19 9.00 -6.98 15.47
CA ARG A 19 9.11 -8.24 16.23
C ARG A 19 8.64 -9.48 15.47
N GLU A 20 7.74 -9.33 14.50
CA GLU A 20 7.35 -10.42 13.60
C GLU A 20 8.52 -10.79 12.68
N PRO A 21 9.15 -11.97 12.86
CA PRO A 21 10.39 -12.30 12.15
C PRO A 21 10.23 -12.32 10.63
N ARG A 22 9.04 -12.67 10.13
CA ARG A 22 8.78 -12.80 8.70
C ARG A 22 8.20 -11.53 8.06
N PHE A 23 8.09 -10.43 8.81
CA PHE A 23 7.52 -9.18 8.29
C PHE A 23 8.28 -8.65 7.06
N VAL A 24 9.60 -8.66 7.12
CA VAL A 24 10.45 -8.13 6.02
C VAL A 24 10.31 -8.99 4.76
N GLU A 25 10.20 -10.31 4.92
CA GLU A 25 9.98 -11.25 3.83
C GLU A 25 8.62 -10.97 3.17
N TYR A 26 7.56 -10.89 3.96
CA TYR A 26 6.22 -10.54 3.49
C TYR A 26 6.20 -9.18 2.78
N PHE A 27 6.79 -8.14 3.39
CA PHE A 27 6.84 -6.79 2.83
C PHE A 27 7.48 -6.74 1.44
N ARG A 28 8.60 -7.45 1.23
CA ARG A 28 9.29 -7.48 -0.07
C ARG A 28 8.53 -8.27 -1.13
N SER A 29 7.77 -9.28 -0.72
CA SER A 29 6.93 -10.08 -1.61
C SER A 29 5.65 -9.34 -1.98
N ALA A 30 4.93 -8.78 -1.01
CA ALA A 30 3.63 -8.13 -1.20
C ALA A 30 3.74 -6.76 -1.88
N THR A 31 4.89 -6.10 -1.83
CA THR A 31 5.09 -4.74 -2.37
C THR A 31 6.21 -4.67 -3.42
N PRO A 32 6.25 -3.61 -4.25
CA PRO A 32 7.35 -3.39 -5.20
C PRO A 32 8.60 -2.75 -4.58
N GLU A 33 8.84 -2.86 -3.25
CA GLU A 33 9.97 -2.18 -2.58
C GLU A 33 11.33 -2.53 -3.18
N THR A 34 11.54 -3.81 -3.49
CA THR A 34 12.84 -4.28 -3.98
C THR A 34 13.12 -3.74 -5.39
N GLU A 35 12.11 -3.71 -6.26
CA GLU A 35 12.21 -3.14 -7.60
C GLU A 35 12.36 -1.63 -7.56
N TYR A 36 11.62 -0.92 -6.69
CA TYR A 36 11.77 0.53 -6.50
C TYR A 36 13.21 0.92 -6.14
N GLY A 37 13.89 0.13 -5.31
CA GLY A 37 15.29 0.37 -4.94
C GLY A 37 16.32 0.06 -6.03
N ARG A 38 15.96 -0.76 -7.03
CA ARG A 38 16.84 -1.16 -8.14
C ARG A 38 16.61 -0.34 -9.41
N MET A 39 15.40 0.17 -9.60
CA MET A 39 15.02 0.93 -10.79
C MET A 39 15.34 2.41 -10.65
N ASN A 40 15.53 3.08 -11.78
CA ASN A 40 15.89 4.50 -11.86
C ASN A 40 14.70 5.45 -11.61
N ILE A 41 13.98 5.24 -10.49
CA ILE A 41 12.80 6.03 -10.09
C ILE A 41 13.16 7.01 -8.98
N GLY A 42 13.95 6.57 -8.00
CA GLY A 42 14.39 7.38 -6.88
C GLY A 42 15.78 7.96 -7.11
N SER A 43 15.97 9.26 -6.85
CA SER A 43 17.30 9.90 -6.91
C SER A 43 18.22 9.51 -5.73
N ARG A 44 17.68 8.81 -4.73
CA ARG A 44 18.36 8.52 -3.46
C ARG A 44 18.30 7.02 -3.15
N PRO A 45 19.33 6.45 -2.49
CA PRO A 45 19.29 5.07 -2.03
C PRO A 45 18.08 4.81 -1.12
N SER A 46 17.38 3.69 -1.31
CA SER A 46 16.19 3.31 -0.53
C SER A 46 16.54 2.95 0.92
N LYS A 47 17.73 2.39 1.15
CA LYS A 47 18.23 1.98 2.47
C LYS A 47 19.48 2.73 2.89
N ARG A 48 19.65 2.89 4.21
CA ARG A 48 20.89 3.39 4.83
C ARG A 48 21.96 2.29 4.92
N LYS A 49 21.56 1.03 5.12
CA LYS A 49 22.44 -0.15 5.15
C LYS A 49 21.79 -1.29 4.33
N PRO A 50 22.48 -1.89 3.35
CA PRO A 50 21.88 -2.89 2.45
C PRO A 50 21.33 -4.14 3.15
N SER A 51 21.96 -4.58 4.24
CA SER A 51 21.61 -5.79 5.00
C SER A 51 20.64 -5.55 6.16
N GLY A 52 20.17 -4.33 6.38
CA GLY A 52 19.28 -4.03 7.51
C GLY A 52 17.82 -4.42 7.27
N GLY A 53 17.08 -4.61 8.37
CA GLY A 53 15.62 -4.74 8.37
C GLY A 53 14.91 -3.41 8.08
N ILE A 54 13.64 -3.28 8.50
CA ILE A 54 12.84 -2.05 8.31
C ILE A 54 13.53 -0.80 8.87
N GLU A 55 14.30 -0.92 9.96
CA GLU A 55 15.04 0.20 10.58
C GLU A 55 16.05 0.88 9.62
N SER A 56 16.50 0.16 8.60
CA SER A 56 17.41 0.68 7.59
C SER A 56 16.71 1.35 6.40
N LEU A 57 15.40 1.11 6.25
CA LEU A 57 14.58 1.66 5.17
C LEU A 57 14.24 3.13 5.46
N ARG A 58 14.28 3.97 4.42
CA ARG A 58 13.88 5.37 4.55
C ARG A 58 12.35 5.51 4.51
N ALA A 59 11.84 6.59 5.10
CA ALA A 59 10.41 6.89 5.15
C ALA A 59 9.74 6.96 3.76
N ILE A 60 10.40 7.54 2.75
CA ILE A 60 9.82 7.63 1.39
C ILE A 60 9.57 6.24 0.79
N PRO A 61 10.58 5.34 0.66
CA PRO A 61 10.33 3.96 0.21
C PRO A 61 9.27 3.23 1.04
N TRP A 62 9.26 3.44 2.36
CA TRP A 62 8.29 2.80 3.25
C TRP A 62 6.84 3.16 2.88
N ILE A 63 6.51 4.46 2.82
CA ILE A 63 5.16 4.90 2.47
C ILE A 63 4.84 4.59 1.01
N PHE A 64 5.81 4.78 0.11
CA PHE A 64 5.63 4.57 -1.32
C PHE A 64 5.23 3.13 -1.64
N SER A 65 5.98 2.14 -1.16
CA SER A 65 5.72 0.73 -1.47
C SER A 65 4.34 0.26 -1.02
N TRP A 66 3.87 0.68 0.15
CA TRP A 66 2.53 0.33 0.62
C TRP A 66 1.40 1.10 -0.08
N THR A 67 1.69 2.32 -0.54
CA THR A 67 0.76 3.12 -1.36
C THR A 67 0.53 2.48 -2.72
N GLN A 68 1.60 1.97 -3.35
CA GLN A 68 1.52 1.28 -4.63
C GLN A 68 0.54 0.10 -4.62
N THR A 69 0.47 -0.62 -3.49
CA THR A 69 -0.40 -1.80 -3.33
C THR A 69 -1.82 -1.49 -2.83
N ARG A 70 -2.18 -0.20 -2.71
CA ARG A 70 -3.47 0.26 -2.16
C ARG A 70 -3.74 -0.21 -0.73
N PHE A 71 -2.71 -0.61 0.01
CA PHE A 71 -2.87 -1.16 1.36
C PHE A 71 -2.58 -0.15 2.47
N HIS A 72 -1.68 0.81 2.21
CA HIS A 72 -1.39 1.94 3.11
C HIS A 72 -1.08 1.57 4.57
N LEU A 73 -0.57 0.36 4.82
CA LEU A 73 -0.26 -0.20 6.16
C LEU A 73 0.41 0.82 7.12
N PRO A 74 1.42 1.62 6.70
CA PRO A 74 2.11 2.54 7.60
C PRO A 74 1.25 3.63 8.21
N VAL A 75 0.11 3.93 7.62
CA VAL A 75 -0.73 5.07 8.00
C VAL A 75 -1.70 4.69 9.12
N TRP A 76 -2.26 3.47 9.09
CA TRP A 76 -3.35 3.07 9.97
C TRP A 76 -2.97 2.00 11.01
N LEU A 77 -1.85 1.28 10.81
CA LEU A 77 -1.46 0.19 11.71
C LEU A 77 -1.26 0.69 13.15
N GLY A 78 -1.91 0.04 14.12
CA GLY A 78 -1.92 0.41 15.53
C GLY A 78 -3.17 1.20 15.97
N VAL A 79 -3.86 1.87 15.06
CA VAL A 79 -5.04 2.68 15.39
C VAL A 79 -6.20 1.78 15.82
N GLY A 80 -6.45 0.69 15.08
CA GLY A 80 -7.52 -0.25 15.37
C GLY A 80 -7.39 -0.90 16.75
N GLY A 81 -6.21 -1.41 17.10
CA GLY A 81 -5.98 -2.00 18.42
C GLY A 81 -6.08 -0.99 19.56
N ALA A 82 -5.64 0.25 19.35
CA ALA A 82 -5.81 1.33 20.33
C ALA A 82 -7.29 1.65 20.58
N PHE A 83 -8.11 1.81 19.53
CA PHE A 83 -9.56 2.02 19.69
C PHE A 83 -10.26 0.84 20.35
N LYS A 84 -9.96 -0.41 19.92
CA LYS A 84 -10.51 -1.62 20.57
C LYS A 84 -10.16 -1.67 22.05
N HIS A 85 -8.91 -1.35 22.41
CA HIS A 85 -8.46 -1.34 23.79
C HIS A 85 -9.23 -0.32 24.63
N ALA A 86 -9.35 0.92 24.16
CA ALA A 86 -10.08 1.96 24.87
C ALA A 86 -11.56 1.60 25.09
N ILE A 87 -12.24 1.11 24.05
CA ILE A 87 -13.67 0.72 24.13
C ILE A 87 -13.87 -0.49 25.04
N LYS A 88 -12.96 -1.48 25.00
CA LYS A 88 -13.02 -2.66 25.87
C LYS A 88 -12.79 -2.32 27.35
N LYS A 89 -11.93 -1.34 27.63
CA LYS A 89 -11.61 -0.90 29.00
C LYS A 89 -12.79 -0.20 29.66
N ASP A 90 -13.49 0.66 28.93
CA ASP A 90 -14.72 1.31 29.38
C ASP A 90 -15.58 1.65 28.16
N ILE A 91 -16.80 1.11 28.12
CA ILE A 91 -17.73 1.33 27.01
C ILE A 91 -18.05 2.82 26.80
N ARG A 92 -17.95 3.65 27.85
CA ARG A 92 -18.16 5.10 27.76
C ARG A 92 -17.08 5.81 26.95
N ASN A 93 -15.91 5.19 26.77
CA ASN A 93 -14.82 5.78 25.98
C ASN A 93 -15.21 5.99 24.51
N ILE A 94 -16.17 5.23 23.96
CA ILE A 94 -16.64 5.49 22.59
C ILE A 94 -17.27 6.88 22.46
N GLN A 95 -17.99 7.33 23.50
CA GLN A 95 -18.64 8.63 23.51
C GLN A 95 -17.59 9.75 23.66
N VAL A 96 -16.58 9.53 24.52
CA VAL A 96 -15.43 10.44 24.65
C VAL A 96 -14.67 10.58 23.34
N LEU A 97 -14.41 9.48 22.61
CA LEU A 97 -13.74 9.53 21.31
C LEU A 97 -14.56 10.30 20.26
N LYS A 98 -15.89 10.15 20.26
CA LYS A 98 -16.80 10.93 19.40
C LYS A 98 -16.78 12.42 19.75
N GLU A 99 -16.79 12.76 21.04
CA GLU A 99 -16.67 14.14 21.51
C GLU A 99 -15.32 14.75 21.10
N MET A 100 -14.23 14.00 21.27
CA MET A 100 -12.91 14.40 20.79
C MET A 100 -12.89 14.66 19.28
N TYR A 101 -13.54 13.81 18.47
CA TYR A 101 -13.64 14.05 17.03
C TYR A 101 -14.43 15.32 16.72
N ASN A 102 -15.50 15.58 17.48
CA ASN A 102 -16.36 16.72 17.23
C ASN A 102 -15.77 18.05 17.67
N GLU A 103 -15.12 18.07 18.83
CA GLU A 103 -14.75 19.29 19.56
C GLU A 103 -13.24 19.57 19.58
N TRP A 104 -12.40 18.58 19.26
CA TRP A 104 -10.95 18.74 19.32
C TRP A 104 -10.30 18.71 17.92
N PRO A 105 -9.88 19.89 17.38
CA PRO A 105 -9.35 19.98 16.02
C PRO A 105 -8.18 19.05 15.72
N PHE A 106 -7.27 18.83 16.68
CA PHE A 106 -6.14 17.92 16.51
C PHE A 106 -6.59 16.49 16.24
N PHE A 107 -7.57 15.99 17.00
CA PHE A 107 -8.07 14.62 16.84
C PHE A 107 -8.88 14.49 15.55
N ARG A 108 -9.70 15.52 15.23
CA ARG A 108 -10.45 15.60 13.97
C ARG A 108 -9.53 15.47 12.75
N VAL A 109 -8.55 16.36 12.59
CA VAL A 109 -7.68 16.34 11.39
C VAL A 109 -6.83 15.08 11.31
N THR A 110 -6.51 14.46 12.45
CA THR A 110 -5.80 13.16 12.48
C THR A 110 -6.68 12.05 11.91
N LEU A 111 -7.96 11.98 12.30
CA LEU A 111 -8.88 10.97 11.77
C LEU A 111 -9.32 11.27 10.34
N ASP A 112 -9.49 12.53 9.96
CA ASP A 112 -9.82 12.91 8.58
C ASP A 112 -8.71 12.48 7.61
N LEU A 113 -7.43 12.57 8.01
CA LEU A 113 -6.31 12.05 7.23
C LEU A 113 -6.40 10.53 7.06
N LEU A 114 -6.68 9.80 8.14
CA LEU A 114 -6.85 8.34 8.10
C LEU A 114 -8.03 7.96 7.20
N GLU A 115 -9.17 8.64 7.31
CA GLU A 115 -10.36 8.41 6.50
C GLU A 115 -10.08 8.62 5.00
N MET A 116 -9.38 9.70 4.66
CA MET A 116 -8.94 9.98 3.29
C MET A 116 -8.00 8.89 2.75
N VAL A 117 -7.12 8.34 3.59
CA VAL A 117 -6.23 7.24 3.18
C VAL A 117 -7.01 5.94 3.01
N PHE A 118 -7.99 5.64 3.85
CA PHE A 118 -8.91 4.52 3.64
C PHE A 118 -9.72 4.68 2.35
N ALA A 119 -10.11 5.90 1.98
CA ALA A 119 -10.78 6.18 0.70
C ALA A 119 -9.91 5.88 -0.53
N LYS A 120 -8.58 5.91 -0.38
CA LYS A 120 -7.62 5.55 -1.43
C LYS A 120 -7.22 4.08 -1.40
N GLY A 121 -7.49 3.37 -0.30
CA GLY A 121 -7.12 1.98 -0.12
C GLY A 121 -8.14 1.00 -0.70
N ASP A 122 -7.66 -0.20 -1.05
CA ASP A 122 -8.49 -1.30 -1.53
C ASP A 122 -7.87 -2.64 -1.04
N PRO A 123 -8.47 -3.28 -0.01
CA PRO A 123 -7.96 -4.56 0.50
C PRO A 123 -8.13 -5.71 -0.50
N GLY A 124 -9.01 -5.59 -1.50
CA GLY A 124 -9.15 -6.55 -2.58
C GLY A 124 -7.96 -6.51 -3.55
N ILE A 125 -7.50 -5.31 -3.92
CA ILE A 125 -6.26 -5.14 -4.69
C ILE A 125 -5.06 -5.64 -3.87
N ALA A 126 -4.95 -5.27 -2.59
CA ALA A 126 -3.88 -5.78 -1.73
C ALA A 126 -3.87 -7.33 -1.66
N ARG A 127 -5.04 -7.97 -1.54
CA ARG A 127 -5.16 -9.44 -1.59
C ARG A 127 -4.69 -10.01 -2.92
N PHE A 128 -4.98 -9.34 -4.03
CA PHE A 128 -4.54 -9.77 -5.36
C PHE A 128 -3.01 -9.78 -5.51
N TYR A 129 -2.31 -8.81 -4.90
CA TYR A 129 -0.84 -8.83 -4.82
C TYR A 129 -0.35 -10.05 -4.03
N ASP A 130 -0.96 -10.33 -2.88
CA ASP A 130 -0.60 -11.51 -2.06
C ASP A 130 -0.81 -12.82 -2.82
N GLU A 131 -1.95 -12.99 -3.47
CA GLU A 131 -2.30 -14.21 -4.20
C GLU A 131 -1.27 -14.53 -5.29
N LEU A 132 -0.75 -13.50 -5.98
CA LEU A 132 0.20 -13.64 -7.08
C LEU A 132 1.67 -13.70 -6.64
N LEU A 133 2.06 -12.93 -5.63
CA LEU A 133 3.46 -12.62 -5.34
C LEU A 133 3.97 -13.20 -4.02
N VAL A 134 3.08 -13.50 -3.07
CA VAL A 134 3.44 -13.95 -1.73
C VAL A 134 3.39 -15.48 -1.67
N ALA A 135 4.38 -16.08 -1.00
CA ALA A 135 4.43 -17.52 -0.76
C ALA A 135 3.23 -18.00 0.07
N ASP A 136 2.74 -19.21 -0.18
CA ASP A 136 1.50 -19.71 0.43
C ASP A 136 1.51 -19.73 1.96
N ASP A 137 2.67 -19.96 2.56
CA ASP A 137 2.88 -19.98 4.01
C ASP A 137 2.85 -18.60 4.67
N LEU A 138 2.96 -17.51 3.88
CA LEU A 138 2.83 -16.12 4.34
C LEU A 138 1.44 -15.52 4.09
N LYS A 139 0.61 -16.14 3.26
CA LYS A 139 -0.75 -15.63 2.97
C LYS A 139 -1.64 -15.47 4.20
N PRO A 140 -1.61 -16.35 5.22
CA PRO A 140 -2.39 -16.14 6.45
C PRO A 140 -1.99 -14.86 7.20
N PHE A 141 -0.71 -14.50 7.17
CA PHE A 141 -0.24 -13.25 7.78
C PHE A 141 -0.80 -12.02 7.04
N GLY A 142 -0.80 -12.04 5.71
CA GLY A 142 -1.42 -10.98 4.92
C GLY A 142 -2.93 -10.86 5.12
N GLU A 143 -3.63 -12.00 5.29
CA GLU A 143 -5.04 -12.02 5.65
C GLU A 143 -5.30 -11.39 7.02
N GLN A 144 -4.47 -11.69 8.02
CA GLN A 144 -4.55 -11.05 9.33
C GLN A 144 -4.41 -9.53 9.23
N LEU A 145 -3.46 -9.03 8.43
CA LEU A 145 -3.30 -7.59 8.21
C LEU A 145 -4.52 -6.97 7.53
N ARG A 146 -5.13 -7.64 6.54
CA ARG A 146 -6.36 -7.16 5.89
C ARG A 146 -7.56 -7.16 6.83
N ASN A 147 -7.66 -8.12 7.74
CA ASN A 147 -8.70 -8.12 8.77
C ASN A 147 -8.50 -6.91 9.70
N ASN A 148 -7.26 -6.62 10.11
CA ASN A 148 -6.95 -5.43 10.88
C ASN A 148 -7.28 -4.12 10.13
N TYR A 149 -7.07 -4.07 8.82
CA TYR A 149 -7.47 -2.93 7.98
C TYR A 149 -8.98 -2.67 8.08
N VAL A 150 -9.80 -3.70 7.84
CA VAL A 150 -11.27 -3.60 7.86
C VAL A 150 -11.77 -3.19 9.23
N ASP A 151 -11.25 -3.82 10.29
CA ASP A 151 -11.61 -3.50 11.66
C ASP A 151 -11.25 -2.05 12.03
N THR A 152 -10.06 -1.58 11.63
CA THR A 152 -9.61 -0.21 11.89
C THR A 152 -10.50 0.80 11.18
N GLN A 153 -10.85 0.54 9.92
CA GLN A 153 -11.75 1.39 9.14
C GLN A 153 -13.14 1.48 9.78
N GLN A 154 -13.71 0.36 10.23
CA GLN A 154 -15.02 0.33 10.88
C GLN A 154 -15.03 1.13 12.19
N LEU A 155 -14.00 0.97 13.02
CA LEU A 155 -13.87 1.71 14.28
C LEU A 155 -13.68 3.21 14.04
N LEU A 156 -12.91 3.58 13.01
CA LEU A 156 -12.75 4.97 12.61
C LEU A 156 -14.10 5.60 12.25
N LEU A 157 -14.89 4.94 11.40
CA LEU A 157 -16.20 5.44 11.00
C LEU A 157 -17.15 5.56 12.20
N GLN A 158 -17.09 4.58 13.12
CA GLN A 158 -17.86 4.63 14.36
C GLN A 158 -17.49 5.83 15.24
N VAL A 159 -16.19 6.17 15.34
CA VAL A 159 -15.70 7.32 16.10
C VAL A 159 -16.03 8.64 15.41
N ALA A 160 -15.90 8.71 14.08
CA ALA A 160 -16.25 9.89 13.29
C ALA A 160 -17.78 10.13 13.24
N GLY A 161 -18.59 9.08 13.45
CA GLY A 161 -20.03 9.14 13.30
C GLY A 161 -20.51 9.06 11.85
N HIS A 162 -19.64 8.66 10.92
CA HIS A 162 -19.94 8.48 9.51
C HIS A 162 -20.47 7.06 9.23
N LYS A 163 -21.40 6.91 8.28
CA LYS A 163 -21.89 5.62 7.79
C LYS A 163 -21.03 5.09 6.66
N GLU A 164 -20.44 5.99 5.88
CA GLU A 164 -19.54 5.67 4.78
C GLU A 164 -18.28 6.52 4.84
N ILE A 165 -17.20 6.02 4.23
CA ILE A 165 -15.97 6.76 4.05
C ILE A 165 -16.24 8.10 3.33
N LEU A 166 -15.66 9.17 3.87
CA LEU A 166 -15.74 10.55 3.41
C LEU A 166 -17.20 11.05 3.30
N GLU A 167 -18.05 10.68 4.26
CA GLU A 167 -19.42 11.20 4.34
C GLU A 167 -19.45 12.72 4.48
N GLY A 168 -18.52 13.29 5.26
CA GLY A 168 -18.37 14.74 5.44
C GLY A 168 -17.71 15.49 4.29
N ASP A 169 -17.14 14.79 3.29
CA ASP A 169 -16.45 15.42 2.14
C ASP A 169 -16.81 14.72 0.80
N PRO A 170 -18.03 14.98 0.29
CA PRO A 170 -18.49 14.36 -0.95
C PRO A 170 -17.69 14.81 -2.19
N TYR A 171 -17.07 16.00 -2.14
CA TYR A 171 -16.27 16.51 -3.24
C TYR A 171 -14.97 15.71 -3.39
N LEU A 172 -14.23 15.53 -2.28
CA LEU A 172 -13.04 14.67 -2.28
C LEU A 172 -13.40 13.23 -2.64
N LYS A 173 -14.50 12.69 -2.10
CA LYS A 173 -14.99 11.35 -2.43
C LYS A 173 -15.22 11.16 -3.93
N GLN A 174 -15.84 12.15 -4.60
CA GLN A 174 -16.04 12.12 -6.05
C GLN A 174 -14.71 12.15 -6.80
N GLN A 175 -13.79 13.05 -6.42
CA GLN A 175 -12.50 13.19 -7.08
C GLN A 175 -11.65 11.91 -7.02
N LEU A 176 -11.66 11.21 -5.88
CA LEU A 176 -10.92 9.96 -5.72
C LEU A 176 -11.54 8.85 -6.59
N ARG A 177 -12.87 8.71 -6.57
CA ARG A 177 -13.60 7.71 -7.37
C ARG A 177 -13.34 7.83 -8.87
N LEU A 178 -13.17 9.04 -9.40
CA LEU A 178 -12.88 9.26 -10.82
C LEU A 178 -11.50 8.75 -11.24
N ARG A 179 -10.56 8.57 -10.29
CA ARG A 179 -9.20 8.08 -10.57
C ARG A 179 -9.10 6.56 -10.50
N ASP A 180 -9.96 5.92 -9.71
CA ASP A 180 -9.87 4.49 -9.41
C ASP A 180 -9.81 3.58 -10.65
N PRO A 181 -10.60 3.77 -11.73
CA PRO A 181 -10.51 2.88 -12.90
C PRO A 181 -9.11 2.82 -13.52
N TYR A 182 -8.42 3.96 -13.57
CA TYR A 182 -7.08 4.05 -14.13
C TYR A 182 -6.04 3.44 -13.18
N ILE A 183 -6.11 3.79 -11.89
CA ILE A 183 -5.15 3.31 -10.89
C ILE A 183 -5.29 1.78 -10.72
N THR A 184 -6.51 1.26 -10.65
CA THR A 184 -6.77 -0.18 -10.52
C THR A 184 -6.25 -0.97 -11.72
N THR A 185 -6.39 -0.43 -12.95
CA THR A 185 -5.80 -1.04 -14.15
C THR A 185 -4.27 -1.13 -14.03
N LEU A 186 -3.62 -0.05 -13.59
CA LEU A 186 -2.18 -0.02 -13.35
C LEU A 186 -1.76 -0.96 -12.22
N ASN A 187 -2.58 -1.12 -11.17
CA ASN A 187 -2.29 -2.04 -10.08
C ASN A 187 -2.26 -3.49 -10.55
N VAL A 188 -3.20 -3.91 -11.39
CA VAL A 188 -3.24 -5.28 -11.94
C VAL A 188 -2.04 -5.51 -12.86
N TRP A 189 -1.73 -4.54 -13.74
CA TRP A 189 -0.54 -4.61 -14.59
C TRP A 189 0.76 -4.68 -13.78
N GLN A 190 0.88 -3.88 -12.72
CA GLN A 190 2.04 -3.90 -11.84
C GLN A 190 2.22 -5.28 -11.20
N ALA A 191 1.17 -5.88 -10.61
CA ALA A 191 1.26 -7.18 -9.96
C ALA A 191 1.69 -8.30 -10.93
N TYR A 192 1.09 -8.37 -12.13
CA TYR A 192 1.51 -9.35 -13.15
C TYR A 192 2.92 -9.09 -13.68
N THR A 193 3.31 -7.83 -13.83
CA THR A 193 4.67 -7.46 -14.27
C THR A 193 5.70 -7.88 -13.22
N LEU A 194 5.42 -7.67 -11.93
CA LEU A 194 6.24 -8.16 -10.82
C LEU A 194 6.34 -9.69 -10.83
N LYS A 195 5.23 -10.40 -11.04
CA LYS A 195 5.22 -11.87 -11.12
C LYS A 195 6.14 -12.36 -12.25
N ARG A 196 6.04 -11.76 -13.44
CA ARG A 196 6.90 -12.06 -14.59
C ARG A 196 8.37 -11.73 -14.36
N ILE A 197 8.67 -10.66 -13.63
CA ILE A 197 10.05 -10.27 -13.29
C ILE A 197 10.66 -11.25 -12.29
N ARG A 198 9.90 -11.65 -11.27
CA ARG A 198 10.40 -12.44 -10.13
C ARG A 198 10.42 -13.95 -10.41
N ASP A 199 9.55 -14.44 -11.30
CA ASP A 199 9.38 -15.86 -11.59
C ASP A 199 9.51 -16.14 -13.10
N PRO A 200 10.71 -16.52 -13.58
CA PRO A 200 10.94 -16.85 -14.99
C PRO A 200 10.14 -18.06 -15.49
N SER A 201 9.62 -18.90 -14.59
CA SER A 201 8.81 -20.07 -14.95
C SER A 201 7.35 -19.73 -15.24
N PHE A 202 6.91 -18.51 -14.90
CA PHE A 202 5.56 -18.04 -15.15
C PHE A 202 5.31 -17.95 -16.67
N GLN A 203 4.43 -18.82 -17.18
CA GLN A 203 4.16 -18.90 -18.61
C GLN A 203 3.47 -17.64 -19.12
N VAL A 204 4.05 -17.06 -20.18
CA VAL A 204 3.49 -15.92 -20.88
C VAL A 204 3.07 -16.38 -22.27
N THR A 205 1.77 -16.37 -22.54
CA THR A 205 1.27 -16.68 -23.89
C THR A 205 1.62 -15.54 -24.84
N THR A 206 2.41 -15.84 -25.87
CA THR A 206 2.72 -14.88 -26.93
C THR A 206 1.46 -14.56 -27.72
N GLN A 207 1.10 -13.28 -27.81
CA GLN A 207 -0.01 -12.80 -28.63
C GLN A 207 0.52 -12.04 -29.85
N ARG A 208 -0.27 -12.02 -30.93
CA ARG A 208 0.02 -11.15 -32.08
C ARG A 208 -0.08 -9.68 -31.64
N PRO A 209 0.80 -8.79 -32.11
CA PRO A 209 0.70 -7.37 -31.81
C PRO A 209 -0.70 -6.83 -32.14
N LEU A 210 -1.31 -6.15 -31.18
CA LEU A 210 -2.64 -5.52 -31.36
C LEU A 210 -2.52 -4.12 -31.97
N SER A 211 -1.39 -3.43 -31.75
CA SER A 211 -1.14 -2.14 -32.38
C SER A 211 -0.98 -2.33 -33.89
N LYS A 212 -1.76 -1.57 -34.65
CA LYS A 212 -1.66 -1.49 -36.11
C LYS A 212 -0.72 -0.37 -36.58
N GLU A 213 -0.20 0.42 -35.64
CA GLU A 213 0.80 1.44 -35.93
C GLU A 213 2.15 0.75 -36.10
N PHE A 214 2.73 0.88 -37.29
CA PHE A 214 4.08 0.45 -37.57
C PHE A 214 5.04 1.39 -36.85
N ALA A 215 5.77 0.87 -35.86
CA ALA A 215 7.05 1.47 -35.50
C ALA A 215 7.95 1.33 -36.74
N ASP A 216 8.57 2.42 -37.16
CA ASP A 216 9.60 2.43 -38.20
C ASP A 216 10.60 1.29 -37.91
N GLU A 217 10.70 0.29 -38.80
CA GLU A 217 11.44 -0.97 -38.57
C GLU A 217 12.95 -0.73 -38.31
N ASN A 218 13.43 0.49 -38.62
CA ASN A 218 14.80 0.95 -38.40
C ASN A 218 15.08 1.51 -37.00
N GLN A 219 14.08 1.64 -36.11
CA GLN A 219 14.34 2.00 -34.72
C GLN A 219 14.19 0.75 -33.83
N PRO A 220 15.21 0.38 -33.04
CA PRO A 220 15.03 -0.66 -32.04
C PRO A 220 13.84 -0.25 -31.18
N ALA A 221 12.83 -1.13 -31.09
CA ALA A 221 11.60 -0.85 -30.35
C ALA A 221 11.99 -0.20 -29.02
N GLY A 222 11.50 1.01 -28.77
CA GLY A 222 11.91 1.88 -27.66
C GLY A 222 11.48 1.35 -26.28
N LEU A 223 11.79 0.09 -26.00
CA LEU A 223 11.38 -0.75 -24.89
C LEU A 223 12.29 -0.59 -23.66
N VAL A 224 13.37 0.17 -23.80
CA VAL A 224 14.37 0.47 -22.75
C VAL A 224 14.71 1.96 -22.72
N LYS A 225 13.72 2.82 -23.03
CA LYS A 225 13.93 4.28 -23.10
C LYS A 225 14.18 4.87 -21.71
N LEU A 226 13.57 4.30 -20.68
CA LEU A 226 13.72 4.78 -19.30
C LEU A 226 15.02 4.29 -18.66
N ASN A 227 15.48 3.09 -19.03
CA ASN A 227 16.78 2.56 -18.61
C ASN A 227 17.42 1.70 -19.72
N PRO A 228 18.29 2.27 -20.57
CA PRO A 228 18.99 1.52 -21.63
C PRO A 228 19.92 0.42 -21.12
N ALA A 229 20.33 0.47 -19.84
CA ALA A 229 21.21 -0.49 -19.20
C ALA A 229 20.44 -1.51 -18.34
N SER A 230 19.14 -1.71 -18.60
CA SER A 230 18.31 -2.64 -17.86
C SER A 230 18.86 -4.07 -17.90
N GLU A 231 18.92 -4.72 -16.74
CA GLU A 231 19.25 -6.14 -16.60
C GLU A 231 18.02 -7.05 -16.75
N TYR A 232 16.81 -6.47 -16.82
CA TYR A 232 15.57 -7.20 -17.01
C TYR A 232 15.27 -7.41 -18.50
N ALA A 233 14.36 -8.33 -18.81
CA ALA A 233 13.92 -8.51 -20.20
C ALA A 233 13.32 -7.19 -20.75
N PRO A 234 13.63 -6.82 -22.01
CA PRO A 234 13.23 -5.54 -22.58
C PRO A 234 11.73 -5.24 -22.42
N GLY A 235 11.40 -4.02 -21.98
CA GLY A 235 10.02 -3.56 -21.75
C GLY A 235 9.46 -3.84 -20.36
N LEU A 236 10.01 -4.79 -19.58
CA LEU A 236 9.51 -5.08 -18.22
C LEU A 236 9.80 -3.94 -17.24
N GLU A 237 11.03 -3.44 -17.21
CA GLU A 237 11.41 -2.34 -16.33
C GLU A 237 10.65 -1.06 -16.69
N ASP A 238 10.63 -0.68 -17.97
CA ASP A 238 9.91 0.51 -18.43
C ASP A 238 8.41 0.44 -18.10
N THR A 239 7.78 -0.73 -18.29
CA THR A 239 6.38 -0.96 -17.91
C THR A 239 6.17 -0.81 -16.41
N LEU A 240 7.05 -1.41 -15.59
CA LEU A 240 6.92 -1.31 -14.15
C LEU A 240 7.09 0.14 -13.68
N ILE A 241 8.07 0.87 -14.22
CA ILE A 241 8.27 2.30 -13.93
C ILE A 241 7.02 3.12 -14.28
N LEU A 242 6.40 2.86 -15.44
CA LEU A 242 5.16 3.55 -15.85
C LEU A 242 4.02 3.27 -14.88
N THR A 243 3.83 2.02 -14.45
CA THR A 243 2.81 1.72 -13.43
C THR A 243 3.09 2.44 -12.11
N MET A 244 4.36 2.44 -11.65
CA MET A 244 4.74 3.10 -10.41
C MET A 244 4.47 4.61 -10.44
N LYS A 245 4.80 5.25 -11.57
CA LYS A 245 4.54 6.69 -11.78
C LYS A 245 3.06 7.03 -11.92
N GLY A 246 2.27 6.16 -12.55
CA GLY A 246 0.84 6.41 -12.75
C GLY A 246 -0.02 6.15 -11.50
N ILE A 247 0.43 5.27 -10.61
CA ILE A 247 -0.24 5.01 -9.31
C ILE A 247 0.11 6.10 -8.28
N ALA A 248 1.33 6.66 -8.35
CA ALA A 248 1.80 7.71 -7.44
C ALA A 248 1.14 9.07 -7.71
#